data_AF-D9SVB1-F1
#
_entry.id   AF-D9SVB1-F1
#
_cell.length_a   1.000
_cell.length_b   1.000
_cell.length_c   1.000
_cell.angle_alpha   90.00
_cell.angle_beta   90.00
_cell.angle_gamma   90.00
#
_symmetry.space_group_name_H-M   'P 1'
#
loop_
_entity.id
_entity.type
_entity.pdbx_description
1 polymer ?
#
loop_
_entity_poly.entity_id
_entity_poly.type
_entity_poly.pdbx_seq_one_letter_code
_entity_poly.pdbx_strand_id
1 'polypeptide(L)'
;MKNLNYFTLLGLSFEPVEEDEEKIKKAIEVKRAYWSSMINHPSKSFEAKLFLEKLPEIQKIMLGNKEERLKYVKEAKIQRDKILRDAKIRLSRTISVLSAKGYITYEEFESIVSRYPELGRSFVLAKTKIHLKEAPRKHSFVEPLLYKKIRVNLDILNITSLYNFLNMKNTATIVELQEANARIYEEIRRIGKKDMKATAKGELHGLCKIVFKTRSTKEEYDQILRKEKLNYIDEILDICAVKRVIYENEYSIIKEIIIEDGFLKEEAKDYILGYCIRNKVCLLVGEEINSKGYMEKNAEKNQVEATKNKADGYKYNEDFIEVTKDPLIYKQNKSNYTKAENRGKENTETQSYKHEVYDVLTKVGDRYIKVYWKNPTIPHYIEVWKKEGDIPMFRGDGQLIAKTKAMEVIDYQVENGKTYGYLIKVIYTKDNKEYETEGRTCFDTPKAPKNIDETNDYKEYTYNKNVSSSQSRNKGKNTFFERAKSFFQGWV
;
A
#
# COMPACT_ATOMS: atom_id res chain seq x y z
N MET A 1 28.99 19.98 17.52
CA MET A 1 29.14 18.85 18.47
C MET A 1 28.10 19.05 19.58
N LYS A 2 27.30 18.03 19.92
CA LYS A 2 26.26 18.17 20.95
C LYS A 2 26.94 18.39 22.30
N ASN A 3 26.54 19.43 23.05
CA ASN A 3 26.80 19.51 24.48
C ASN A 3 26.05 18.34 25.16
N LEU A 4 26.74 17.21 25.30
CA LEU A 4 26.19 16.02 25.95
C LEU A 4 26.12 16.27 27.45
N ASN A 5 24.92 16.13 28.00
CA ASN A 5 24.71 16.15 29.43
C ASN A 5 25.36 14.93 30.11
N TYR A 6 26.04 15.12 31.24
CA TYR A 6 26.79 14.07 31.92
C TYR A 6 25.91 12.95 32.50
N PHE A 7 24.68 13.22 32.94
CA PHE A 7 23.76 12.17 33.38
C PHE A 7 23.42 11.22 32.23
N THR A 8 23.11 11.77 31.05
CA THR A 8 22.85 10.99 29.84
C THR A 8 24.09 10.25 29.36
N LEU A 9 25.26 10.87 29.45
CA LEU A 9 26.55 10.26 29.05
C LEU A 9 26.91 9.05 29.92
N LEU A 10 26.73 9.19 31.23
CA LEU A 10 27.02 8.16 32.23
C LEU A 10 25.91 7.09 32.32
N GLY A 11 24.73 7.35 31.74
CA GLY A 11 23.58 6.45 31.83
C GLY A 11 22.92 6.46 33.21
N LEU A 12 23.06 7.56 33.94
CA LEU A 12 22.48 7.75 35.28
C LEU A 12 21.06 8.30 35.18
N SER A 13 20.22 7.91 36.13
CA SER A 13 18.87 8.47 36.25
C SER A 13 18.91 9.91 36.76
N PHE A 14 18.14 10.78 36.12
CA PHE A 14 17.86 12.14 36.57
C PHE A 14 16.39 12.33 37.00
N GLU A 15 15.57 11.25 36.93
CA GLU A 15 14.19 11.16 37.43
C GLU A 15 13.89 9.74 37.95
N PRO A 16 14.07 9.45 39.26
CA PRO A 16 14.63 10.33 40.29
C PRO A 16 16.14 10.59 40.07
N VAL A 17 16.64 11.70 40.61
CA VAL A 17 18.08 12.03 40.53
C VAL A 17 18.86 11.00 41.33
N GLU A 18 19.85 10.36 40.73
CA GLU A 18 20.77 9.50 41.46
C GLU A 18 21.64 10.37 42.39
N GLU A 19 21.43 10.24 43.69
CA GLU A 19 22.20 10.96 44.71
C GLU A 19 23.37 10.14 45.27
N ASP A 20 23.35 8.82 45.06
CA ASP A 20 24.32 7.85 45.56
C ASP A 20 25.69 8.01 44.87
N GLU A 21 26.67 8.51 45.63
CA GLU A 21 28.02 8.77 45.17
C GLU A 21 28.77 7.50 44.74
N GLU A 22 28.50 6.35 45.35
CA GLU A 22 29.16 5.09 44.98
C GLU A 22 28.68 4.61 43.61
N LYS A 23 27.38 4.72 43.33
CA LYS A 23 26.83 4.42 42.00
C LYS A 23 27.35 5.36 40.94
N ILE A 24 27.50 6.65 41.26
CA ILE A 24 28.07 7.63 40.34
C ILE A 24 29.54 7.29 40.03
N LYS A 25 30.36 7.00 41.05
CA LYS A 25 31.77 6.57 40.86
C LYS A 25 31.85 5.33 39.98
N LYS A 26 31.03 4.32 40.28
CA LYS A 26 30.97 3.08 39.51
C LYS A 26 30.57 3.32 38.06
N ALA A 27 29.58 4.19 37.80
CA ALA A 27 29.18 4.54 36.44
C ALA A 27 30.30 5.25 35.66
N ILE A 28 31.04 6.14 36.33
CA ILE A 28 32.21 6.82 35.75
C ILE A 28 33.31 5.81 35.39
N GLU A 29 33.62 4.86 36.28
CA GLU A 29 34.63 3.83 36.02
C GLU A 29 34.26 2.91 34.86
N VAL A 30 33.02 2.45 34.81
CA VAL A 30 32.51 1.62 33.69
C VAL A 30 32.64 2.37 32.36
N LYS A 31 32.27 3.66 32.32
CA LYS A 31 32.36 4.48 31.11
C LYS A 31 33.80 4.82 30.74
N ARG A 32 34.67 5.09 31.71
CA ARG A 32 36.11 5.27 31.48
C ARG A 32 36.71 4.05 30.83
N ALA A 33 36.47 2.85 31.37
CA ALA A 33 36.97 1.60 30.81
C ALA A 33 36.46 1.38 29.37
N TYR A 34 35.17 1.63 29.13
CA TYR A 34 34.59 1.58 27.80
C TYR A 34 35.26 2.56 26.83
N TRP A 35 35.45 3.82 27.20
CA TRP A 35 36.11 4.81 26.34
C TRP A 35 37.58 4.46 26.07
N SER A 36 38.32 4.00 27.08
CA SER A 36 39.70 3.53 26.89
C SER A 36 39.80 2.38 25.88
N SER A 37 38.85 1.44 25.90
CA SER A 37 38.80 0.35 24.90
C SER A 37 38.49 0.83 23.48
N MET A 38 37.79 1.96 23.33
CA MET A 38 37.32 2.50 22.05
C MET A 38 38.30 3.50 21.40
N ILE A 39 39.45 3.78 22.03
CA ILE A 39 40.47 4.70 21.51
C ILE A 39 40.97 4.29 20.12
N ASN A 40 41.11 2.98 19.88
CA ASN A 40 41.60 2.45 18.60
C ASN A 40 40.46 2.11 17.62
N HIS A 41 39.20 2.40 17.97
CA HIS A 41 38.05 2.08 17.12
C HIS A 41 37.96 3.07 15.93
N PRO A 42 37.84 2.61 14.66
CA PRO A 42 37.94 3.45 13.47
C PRO A 42 37.00 4.66 13.46
N SER A 43 35.75 4.48 13.92
CA SER A 43 34.73 5.55 13.92
C SER A 43 34.48 6.23 15.27
N LYS A 44 35.00 5.67 16.37
CA LYS A 44 34.69 6.13 17.75
C LYS A 44 35.91 6.66 18.51
N SER A 45 37.10 6.54 17.93
CA SER A 45 38.37 6.96 18.52
C SER A 45 38.36 8.44 18.94
N PHE A 46 37.84 9.32 18.08
CA PHE A 46 37.79 10.76 18.35
C PHE A 46 36.88 11.10 19.53
N GLU A 47 35.66 10.55 19.57
CA GLU A 47 34.73 10.76 20.69
C GLU A 47 35.26 10.19 22.00
N ALA A 48 35.89 9.02 21.95
CA ALA A 48 36.49 8.38 23.12
C ALA A 48 37.61 9.25 23.74
N LYS A 49 38.51 9.80 22.92
CA LYS A 49 39.57 10.70 23.37
C LYS A 49 38.99 11.96 24.04
N LEU A 50 38.00 12.59 23.40
CA LEU A 50 37.33 13.77 23.95
C LEU A 50 36.67 13.50 25.30
N PHE A 51 35.99 12.36 25.47
CA PHE A 51 35.35 12.03 26.74
C PHE A 51 36.37 11.69 27.85
N LEU A 52 37.50 11.07 27.50
CA LEU A 52 38.59 10.83 28.44
C LEU A 52 39.25 12.14 28.91
N GLU A 53 39.43 13.11 28.01
CA GLU A 53 39.93 14.45 28.38
C GLU A 53 38.98 15.19 29.32
N LYS A 54 37.66 15.01 29.15
CA LYS A 54 36.62 15.60 30.00
C LYS A 54 36.37 14.85 31.31
N LEU A 55 36.97 13.70 31.55
CA LEU A 55 36.76 12.92 32.78
C LEU A 55 37.00 13.71 34.09
N PRO A 56 38.06 14.52 34.22
CA PRO A 56 38.29 15.30 35.43
C PRO A 56 37.15 16.30 35.71
N GLU A 57 36.62 16.93 34.66
CA GLU A 57 35.47 17.84 34.74
C GLU A 57 34.20 17.06 35.13
N ILE A 58 33.96 15.90 34.52
CA ILE A 58 32.82 15.02 34.84
C ILE A 58 32.88 14.58 36.31
N GLN A 59 34.05 14.16 36.79
CA GLN A 59 34.25 13.77 38.19
C GLN A 59 34.00 14.95 39.13
N LYS A 60 34.54 16.13 38.81
CA LYS A 60 34.33 17.34 39.62
C LYS A 60 32.84 17.69 39.75
N ILE A 61 32.08 17.63 38.67
CA ILE A 61 30.66 18.04 38.65
C ILE A 61 29.75 16.95 39.25
N MET A 62 30.03 15.67 38.98
CA MET A 62 29.18 14.55 39.41
C MET A 62 29.49 14.07 40.83
N LEU A 63 30.72 14.23 41.33
CA LEU A 63 31.13 13.89 42.71
C LEU A 63 31.32 15.12 43.59
N GLY A 64 31.21 16.33 43.03
CA GLY A 64 31.30 17.58 43.76
C GLY A 64 29.96 18.01 44.36
N ASN A 65 29.70 19.32 44.31
CA ASN A 65 28.59 19.91 45.05
C ASN A 65 27.21 19.57 44.42
N LYS A 66 26.20 19.35 45.28
CA LYS A 66 24.82 19.02 44.88
C LYS A 66 24.19 20.09 43.98
N GLU A 67 24.57 21.36 44.14
CA GLU A 67 24.07 22.46 43.32
C GLU A 67 24.52 22.38 41.85
N GLU A 68 25.76 21.98 41.59
CA GLU A 68 26.26 21.81 40.21
C GLU A 68 25.55 20.62 39.54
N ARG A 69 25.39 19.51 40.27
CA ARG A 69 24.58 18.37 39.80
C ARG A 69 23.17 18.78 39.41
N LEU A 70 22.50 19.61 40.23
CA LEU A 70 21.14 20.09 39.95
C LEU A 70 21.04 20.94 38.68
N LYS A 71 22.07 21.73 38.34
CA LYS A 71 22.11 22.47 37.07
C LYS A 71 22.11 21.52 35.87
N TYR A 72 22.95 20.49 35.91
CA TYR A 72 22.99 19.47 34.85
C TYR A 72 21.71 18.62 34.82
N VAL A 73 21.06 18.33 35.95
CA VAL A 73 19.73 17.68 35.95
C VAL A 73 18.70 18.56 35.23
N LYS A 74 18.66 19.87 35.50
CA LYS A 74 17.75 20.80 34.81
C LYS A 74 18.02 20.83 33.30
N GLU A 75 19.28 20.89 32.90
CA GLU A 75 19.66 20.83 31.48
C GLU A 75 19.28 19.50 30.83
N ALA A 76 19.46 18.36 31.52
CA ALA A 76 19.08 17.04 31.03
C ALA A 76 17.56 16.98 30.76
N LYS A 77 16.76 17.53 31.69
CA LYS A 77 15.30 17.63 31.53
C LYS A 77 14.93 18.49 30.32
N ILE A 78 15.52 19.68 30.19
CA ILE A 78 15.26 20.57 29.04
C ILE A 78 15.63 19.89 27.72
N GLN A 79 16.77 19.20 27.66
CA GLN A 79 17.20 18.45 26.49
C GLN A 79 16.24 17.31 26.15
N ARG A 80 15.84 16.51 27.15
CA ARG A 80 14.85 15.43 26.97
C ARG A 80 13.52 15.98 26.46
N ASP A 81 13.01 17.04 27.08
CA ASP A 81 11.72 17.63 26.71
C ASP A 81 11.75 18.26 25.33
N LYS A 82 12.91 18.78 24.90
CA LYS A 82 13.13 19.22 23.53
C LYS A 82 13.11 18.03 22.55
N ILE A 83 13.83 16.95 22.86
CA ILE A 83 13.83 15.72 22.04
C ILE A 83 12.42 15.16 21.91
N LEU A 84 11.68 15.05 23.02
CA LEU A 84 10.30 14.57 23.05
C LEU A 84 9.37 15.48 22.24
N ARG A 85 9.52 16.80 22.35
CA ARG A 85 8.74 17.75 21.53
C ARG A 85 9.02 17.59 20.04
N ASP A 86 10.28 17.54 19.65
CA ASP A 86 10.68 17.37 18.25
C ASP A 86 10.20 16.02 17.69
N ALA A 87 10.30 14.95 18.48
CA ALA A 87 9.80 13.63 18.14
C ALA A 87 8.28 13.64 17.96
N LYS A 88 7.52 14.29 18.85
CA LYS A 88 6.06 14.43 18.73
C LYS A 88 5.65 15.18 17.44
N ILE A 89 6.37 16.24 17.09
CA ILE A 89 6.12 16.99 15.85
C ILE A 89 6.39 16.12 14.62
N ARG A 90 7.53 15.42 14.60
CA ARG A 90 7.87 14.51 13.50
C ARG A 90 6.86 13.36 13.37
N LEU A 91 6.51 12.72 14.49
CA LEU A 91 5.50 11.67 14.54
C LEU A 91 4.17 12.15 13.93
N SER A 92 3.71 13.33 14.31
CA SER A 92 2.43 13.88 13.81
C SER A 92 2.46 14.07 12.29
N ARG A 93 3.59 14.54 11.73
CA ARG A 93 3.78 14.66 10.29
C ARG A 93 3.79 13.28 9.60
N THR A 94 4.53 12.32 10.16
CA THR A 94 4.61 10.96 9.63
C THR A 94 3.24 10.27 9.63
N ILE A 95 2.47 10.39 10.72
CA ILE A 95 1.10 9.89 10.79
C ILE A 95 0.23 10.58 9.74
N SER A 96 0.32 11.91 9.59
CA SER A 96 -0.45 12.64 8.58
C SER A 96 -0.18 12.16 7.15
N VAL A 97 1.07 11.84 6.83
CA VAL A 97 1.45 11.32 5.49
C VAL A 97 0.94 9.89 5.31
N LEU A 98 1.22 9.00 6.27
CA LEU A 98 0.85 7.59 6.16
C LEU A 98 -0.66 7.37 6.19
N SER A 99 -1.39 8.22 6.92
CA SER A 99 -2.84 8.17 7.01
C SER A 99 -3.57 8.84 5.85
N ALA A 100 -2.87 9.48 4.91
CA ALA A 100 -3.49 10.08 3.73
C ALA A 100 -4.28 9.05 2.89
N LYS A 101 -3.89 7.77 2.94
CA LYS A 101 -4.61 6.64 2.31
C LYS A 101 -5.84 6.16 3.12
N GLY A 102 -6.15 6.79 4.25
CA GLY A 102 -7.29 6.49 5.11
C GLY A 102 -7.09 5.38 6.14
N TYR A 103 -5.93 4.70 6.17
CA TYR A 103 -5.57 3.68 7.17
C TYR A 103 -4.05 3.62 7.37
N ILE A 104 -3.60 2.97 8.45
CA ILE A 104 -2.17 2.65 8.69
C ILE A 104 -2.07 1.12 8.82
N THR A 105 -1.09 0.49 8.19
CA THR A 105 -0.89 -0.97 8.33
C THR A 105 -0.11 -1.30 9.61
N TYR A 106 -0.21 -2.56 10.07
CA TYR A 106 0.58 -3.01 11.22
C TYR A 106 2.10 -2.87 11.00
N GLU A 107 2.59 -3.17 9.79
CA GLU A 107 4.01 -3.03 9.43
C GLU A 107 4.48 -1.57 9.47
N GLU A 108 3.64 -0.65 8.99
CA GLU A 108 3.91 0.79 9.07
C GLU A 108 3.90 1.27 10.53
N PHE A 109 2.97 0.75 11.34
CA PHE A 109 2.91 1.04 12.77
C PHE A 109 4.19 0.58 13.48
N GLU A 110 4.65 -0.66 13.27
CA GLU A 110 5.91 -1.14 13.84
C GLU A 110 7.11 -0.29 13.38
N SER A 111 7.12 0.13 12.11
CA SER A 111 8.14 1.01 11.57
C SER A 111 8.16 2.39 12.24
N ILE A 112 6.99 2.94 12.60
CA ILE A 112 6.87 4.19 13.36
C ILE A 112 7.40 3.98 14.79
N VAL A 113 7.01 2.89 15.46
CA VAL A 113 7.46 2.58 16.83
C VAL A 113 8.99 2.44 16.89
N SER A 114 9.58 1.74 15.93
CA SER A 114 11.04 1.60 15.84
C SER A 114 11.76 2.91 15.54
N ARG A 115 11.12 3.84 14.82
CA ARG A 115 11.73 5.12 14.43
C ARG A 115 11.64 6.21 15.51
N TYR A 116 10.70 6.08 16.45
CA TYR A 116 10.51 7.01 17.57
C TYR A 116 10.49 6.29 18.93
N PRO A 117 11.57 5.57 19.29
CA PRO A 117 11.63 4.79 20.54
C PRO A 117 11.41 5.68 21.78
N GLU A 118 11.82 6.95 21.73
CA GLU A 118 11.68 7.91 22.83
C GLU A 118 10.23 8.23 23.23
N LEU A 119 9.24 7.97 22.35
CA LEU A 119 7.83 8.22 22.64
C LEU A 119 7.12 7.02 23.25
N GLY A 120 7.66 5.81 23.04
CA GLY A 120 7.05 4.57 23.48
C GLY A 120 5.83 4.13 22.66
N ARG A 121 5.65 2.81 22.59
CA ARG A 121 4.61 2.15 21.78
C ARG A 121 3.19 2.63 22.11
N SER A 122 2.87 2.77 23.40
CA SER A 122 1.54 3.17 23.86
C SER A 122 1.16 4.59 23.42
N PHE A 123 2.12 5.52 23.40
CA PHE A 123 1.89 6.88 22.94
C PHE A 123 1.65 6.95 21.44
N VAL A 124 2.45 6.20 20.66
CA VAL A 124 2.28 6.08 19.20
C VAL A 124 0.88 5.53 18.90
N LEU A 125 0.49 4.44 19.58
CA LEU A 125 -0.83 3.81 19.42
C LEU A 125 -1.98 4.78 19.72
N ALA A 126 -1.88 5.55 20.80
CA ALA A 126 -2.89 6.54 21.18
C ALA A 126 -3.03 7.68 20.14
N LYS A 127 -1.97 7.97 19.38
CA LYS A 127 -1.98 9.00 18.33
C LYS A 127 -2.37 8.48 16.97
N THR A 128 -2.07 7.22 16.64
CA THR A 128 -2.50 6.55 15.42
C THR A 128 -3.95 6.06 15.50
N LYS A 129 -4.89 6.88 16.03
CA LYS A 129 -6.34 6.61 16.17
C LYS A 129 -7.10 6.27 14.86
N ILE A 130 -6.38 5.95 13.80
CA ILE A 130 -6.83 5.57 12.48
C ILE A 130 -6.76 4.03 12.39
N HIS A 131 -7.82 3.42 11.88
CA HIS A 131 -7.99 1.97 11.72
C HIS A 131 -6.70 1.28 11.29
N LEU A 132 -6.05 0.59 12.24
CA LEU A 132 -4.99 -0.36 11.95
C LEU A 132 -5.62 -1.46 11.11
N LYS A 133 -5.21 -1.55 9.84
CA LYS A 133 -5.65 -2.63 8.95
C LYS A 133 -4.50 -3.62 8.79
N GLU A 134 -4.82 -4.90 8.73
CA GLU A 134 -3.91 -5.85 8.13
C GLU A 134 -3.61 -5.35 6.71
N ALA A 135 -2.33 -5.36 6.32
CA ALA A 135 -2.00 -5.14 4.93
C ALA A 135 -2.86 -6.12 4.10
N PRO A 136 -3.40 -5.71 2.94
CA PRO A 136 -4.03 -6.67 2.04
C PRO A 136 -3.06 -7.83 1.91
N ARG A 137 -3.49 -9.04 2.28
CA ARG A 137 -2.63 -10.23 2.25
C ARG A 137 -2.00 -10.21 0.87
N LYS A 138 -0.67 -10.03 0.81
CA LYS A 138 0.08 -10.42 -0.36
C LYS A 138 -0.23 -11.90 -0.47
N HIS A 139 -1.17 -12.26 -1.34
CA HIS A 139 -1.36 -13.65 -1.70
C HIS A 139 0.04 -14.16 -1.99
N SER A 140 0.42 -15.20 -1.25
CA SER A 140 1.76 -15.74 -1.31
C SER A 140 2.06 -15.96 -2.77
N PHE A 141 3.02 -15.19 -3.27
CA PHE A 141 3.63 -15.33 -4.58
C PHE A 141 3.67 -16.83 -4.91
N VAL A 142 3.08 -17.28 -6.03
CA VAL A 142 3.43 -18.57 -6.64
C VAL A 142 4.93 -18.71 -6.47
N GLU A 143 5.39 -19.58 -5.56
CA GLU A 143 6.76 -19.50 -5.03
C GLU A 143 7.74 -19.29 -6.19
N PRO A 144 8.72 -18.37 -6.09
CA PRO A 144 9.64 -18.09 -7.21
C PRO A 144 10.26 -19.36 -7.80
N LEU A 145 10.35 -20.42 -7.00
CA LEU A 145 10.77 -21.77 -7.36
C LEU A 145 9.79 -22.48 -8.31
N LEU A 146 8.48 -22.41 -8.05
CA LEU A 146 7.45 -23.01 -8.89
C LEU A 146 7.45 -22.37 -10.29
N TYR A 147 7.53 -21.04 -10.35
CA TYR A 147 7.62 -20.32 -11.61
C TYR A 147 8.92 -20.63 -12.37
N LYS A 148 10.06 -20.66 -11.67
CA LYS A 148 11.35 -21.05 -12.28
C LYS A 148 11.27 -22.47 -12.88
N LYS A 149 10.59 -23.40 -12.20
CA LYS A 149 10.38 -24.76 -12.70
C LYS A 149 9.47 -24.79 -13.94
N ILE A 150 8.43 -23.96 -13.98
CA ILE A 150 7.59 -23.79 -15.18
C ILE A 150 8.43 -23.28 -16.35
N ARG A 151 9.26 -22.25 -16.13
CA ARG A 151 10.09 -21.64 -17.19
C ARG A 151 11.08 -22.63 -17.80
N VAL A 152 11.83 -23.34 -16.97
CA VAL A 152 12.81 -24.35 -17.44
C VAL A 152 12.14 -25.39 -18.34
N ASN A 153 10.95 -25.87 -17.98
CA ASN A 153 10.25 -26.86 -18.78
C ASN A 153 9.61 -26.29 -20.05
N LEU A 154 9.16 -25.04 -20.01
CA LEU A 154 8.68 -24.31 -21.19
C LEU A 154 9.80 -24.09 -22.21
N ASP A 155 11.00 -23.71 -21.75
CA ASP A 155 12.18 -23.50 -22.60
C ASP A 155 12.61 -24.81 -23.30
N ILE A 156 12.55 -25.97 -22.62
CA ILE A 156 12.83 -27.29 -23.24
C ILE A 156 11.88 -27.59 -24.41
N LEU A 157 10.64 -27.12 -24.33
CA LEU A 157 9.63 -27.30 -25.36
C LEU A 157 9.63 -26.17 -26.40
N ASN A 158 10.42 -25.11 -26.20
CA ASN A 158 10.42 -23.89 -26.98
C ASN A 158 9.02 -23.22 -27.03
N ILE A 159 8.35 -23.19 -25.87
CA ILE A 159 7.02 -22.59 -25.69
C ILE A 159 7.13 -21.44 -24.69
N THR A 160 6.38 -20.37 -24.87
CA THR A 160 6.53 -19.14 -24.06
C THR A 160 5.61 -19.05 -22.84
N SER A 161 4.56 -19.86 -22.75
CA SER A 161 3.62 -19.83 -21.61
C SER A 161 2.85 -21.13 -21.45
N LEU A 162 2.27 -21.34 -20.26
CA LEU A 162 1.34 -22.45 -20.01
C LEU A 162 0.09 -22.35 -20.90
N TYR A 163 -0.32 -21.15 -21.30
CA TYR A 163 -1.42 -20.95 -22.25
C TYR A 163 -1.10 -21.53 -23.63
N ASN A 164 0.10 -21.26 -24.13
CA ASN A 164 0.58 -21.83 -25.40
C ASN A 164 0.78 -23.35 -25.30
N PHE A 165 1.22 -23.85 -24.15
CA PHE A 165 1.29 -25.29 -23.89
C PHE A 165 -0.09 -25.95 -23.96
N LEU A 166 -1.13 -25.30 -23.41
CA LEU A 166 -2.51 -25.78 -23.47
C LEU A 166 -3.22 -25.48 -24.80
N ASN A 167 -2.59 -24.71 -25.70
CA ASN A 167 -3.21 -24.14 -26.91
C ASN A 167 -4.49 -23.34 -26.62
N MET A 168 -4.47 -22.55 -25.54
CA MET A 168 -5.60 -21.75 -25.06
C MET A 168 -5.19 -20.28 -24.93
N LYS A 169 -6.17 -19.37 -24.97
CA LYS A 169 -5.94 -17.95 -24.68
C LYS A 169 -5.92 -17.71 -23.17
N ASN A 170 -5.25 -16.64 -22.73
CA ASN A 170 -5.24 -16.21 -21.31
C ASN A 170 -6.64 -15.80 -20.78
N THR A 171 -7.56 -15.45 -21.67
CA THR A 171 -8.97 -15.17 -21.36
C THR A 171 -9.81 -16.41 -21.07
N ALA A 172 -9.29 -17.62 -21.33
CA ALA A 172 -10.01 -18.85 -21.09
C ALA A 172 -10.38 -19.04 -19.62
N THR A 173 -11.54 -19.63 -19.37
CA THR A 173 -12.01 -19.96 -18.03
C THR A 173 -11.16 -21.07 -17.42
N ILE A 174 -11.19 -21.19 -16.09
CA ILE A 174 -10.42 -22.23 -15.37
C ILE A 174 -10.86 -23.64 -15.81
N VAL A 175 -12.16 -23.83 -16.04
CA VAL A 175 -12.72 -25.11 -16.46
C VAL A 175 -12.13 -25.52 -17.82
N GLU A 176 -12.13 -24.61 -18.79
CA GLU A 176 -11.56 -24.87 -20.12
C GLU A 176 -10.05 -25.16 -20.07
N LEU A 177 -9.30 -24.47 -19.20
CA LEU A 177 -7.88 -24.71 -19.00
C LEU A 177 -7.61 -26.08 -18.35
N GLN A 178 -8.45 -26.49 -17.40
CA GLN A 178 -8.35 -27.81 -16.75
C GLN A 178 -8.70 -28.94 -17.74
N GLU A 179 -9.72 -28.76 -18.58
CA GLU A 179 -10.08 -29.70 -19.64
C GLU A 179 -8.99 -29.80 -20.73
N ALA A 180 -8.41 -28.67 -21.15
CA ALA A 180 -7.27 -28.67 -22.05
C ALA A 180 -6.07 -29.42 -21.45
N ASN A 181 -5.80 -29.23 -20.16
CA ASN A 181 -4.73 -29.94 -19.47
C ASN A 181 -5.00 -31.46 -19.36
N ALA A 182 -6.26 -31.87 -19.21
CA ALA A 182 -6.65 -33.28 -19.21
C ALA A 182 -6.45 -33.94 -20.59
N ARG A 183 -6.76 -33.23 -21.69
CA ARG A 183 -6.50 -33.71 -23.06
C ARG A 183 -5.02 -33.96 -23.32
N ILE A 184 -4.15 -33.06 -22.85
CA ILE A 184 -2.70 -33.21 -22.98
C ILE A 184 -2.17 -34.40 -22.17
N TYR A 185 -2.75 -34.69 -21.01
CA TYR A 185 -2.41 -35.90 -20.25
C TYR A 185 -2.66 -37.19 -21.05
N GLU A 186 -3.81 -37.27 -21.71
CA GLU A 186 -4.13 -38.41 -22.57
C GLU A 186 -3.18 -38.53 -23.77
N GLU A 187 -2.74 -37.39 -24.34
CA GLU A 187 -1.72 -37.37 -25.40
C GLU A 187 -0.37 -37.89 -24.91
N ILE A 188 0.10 -37.43 -23.73
CA ILE A 188 1.35 -37.88 -23.11
C ILE A 188 1.29 -39.39 -22.83
N ARG A 189 0.16 -39.87 -22.31
CA ARG A 189 -0.07 -41.29 -22.01
C ARG A 189 -0.03 -42.17 -23.26
N ARG A 190 -0.55 -41.69 -24.39
CA ARG A 190 -0.55 -42.41 -25.68
C ARG A 190 0.84 -42.51 -26.30
N ILE A 191 1.67 -41.46 -26.19
CA ILE A 191 2.99 -41.42 -26.81
C ILE A 191 3.96 -42.41 -26.13
N GLY A 192 3.89 -42.57 -24.80
CA GLY A 192 4.61 -43.60 -24.04
C GLY A 192 6.15 -43.56 -24.07
N LYS A 193 6.75 -42.64 -24.84
CA LYS A 193 8.20 -42.45 -24.97
C LYS A 193 8.73 -41.61 -23.81
N LYS A 194 9.85 -42.05 -23.22
CA LYS A 194 10.56 -41.33 -22.15
C LYS A 194 11.72 -40.52 -22.74
N ASP A 195 11.40 -39.54 -23.58
CA ASP A 195 12.39 -38.54 -23.99
C ASP A 195 12.34 -37.31 -23.06
N MET A 196 13.35 -36.43 -23.18
CA MET A 196 13.45 -35.20 -22.38
C MET A 196 12.21 -34.31 -22.56
N LYS A 197 11.66 -34.24 -23.79
CA LYS A 197 10.46 -33.45 -24.11
C LYS A 197 9.19 -34.02 -23.47
N ALA A 198 9.00 -35.33 -23.48
CA ALA A 198 7.88 -36.02 -22.83
C ALA A 198 7.94 -35.85 -21.30
N THR A 199 9.14 -35.86 -20.72
CA THR A 199 9.33 -35.56 -19.30
C THR A 199 8.92 -34.11 -18.98
N ALA A 200 9.39 -33.14 -19.76
CA ALA A 200 9.01 -31.73 -19.59
C ALA A 200 7.50 -31.50 -19.77
N LYS A 201 6.87 -32.14 -20.77
CA LYS A 201 5.41 -32.13 -20.95
C LYS A 201 4.66 -32.70 -19.73
N GLY A 202 5.16 -33.81 -19.17
CA GLY A 202 4.60 -34.43 -17.96
C GLY A 202 4.70 -33.54 -16.73
N GLU A 203 5.83 -32.87 -16.55
CA GLU A 203 6.00 -31.90 -15.46
C GLU A 203 5.07 -30.68 -15.65
N LEU A 204 5.00 -30.10 -16.85
CA LEU A 204 4.10 -28.97 -17.13
C LEU A 204 2.63 -29.33 -16.90
N HIS A 205 2.20 -30.55 -17.25
CA HIS A 205 0.86 -31.02 -16.92
C HIS A 205 0.56 -30.97 -15.41
N GLY A 206 1.50 -31.43 -14.59
CA GLY A 206 1.40 -31.37 -13.12
C GLY A 206 1.39 -29.93 -12.60
N LEU A 207 2.22 -29.06 -13.19
CA LEU A 207 2.30 -27.64 -12.83
C LEU A 207 1.02 -26.87 -13.23
N CYS A 208 0.41 -27.20 -14.37
CA CYS A 208 -0.89 -26.66 -14.79
C CYS A 208 -2.01 -26.98 -13.79
N LYS A 209 -1.99 -28.17 -13.16
CA LYS A 209 -2.97 -28.52 -12.10
C LYS A 209 -2.84 -27.64 -10.87
N ILE A 210 -1.63 -27.17 -10.56
CA ILE A 210 -1.37 -26.29 -9.42
C ILE A 210 -1.75 -24.85 -9.78
N VAL A 211 -1.26 -24.33 -10.90
CA VAL A 211 -1.47 -22.94 -11.35
C VAL A 211 -2.95 -22.67 -11.65
N PHE A 212 -3.61 -23.57 -12.38
CA PHE A 212 -5.02 -23.42 -12.76
C PHE A 212 -5.98 -24.12 -11.79
N LYS A 213 -5.57 -24.32 -10.52
CA LYS A 213 -6.47 -24.87 -9.48
C LYS A 213 -7.59 -23.89 -9.12
N THR A 214 -7.25 -22.61 -8.97
CA THR A 214 -8.16 -21.57 -8.49
C THR A 214 -7.99 -20.28 -9.29
N ARG A 215 -8.95 -19.36 -9.14
CA ARG A 215 -8.86 -18.02 -9.74
C ARG A 215 -7.68 -17.22 -9.20
N SER A 216 -7.41 -17.30 -7.90
CA SER A 216 -6.26 -16.63 -7.26
C SER A 216 -4.94 -17.07 -7.90
N THR A 217 -4.71 -18.38 -7.98
CA THR A 217 -3.44 -18.93 -8.51
C THR A 217 -3.27 -18.68 -10.02
N LYS A 218 -4.37 -18.62 -10.78
CA LYS A 218 -4.35 -18.17 -12.18
C LYS A 218 -3.95 -16.71 -12.29
N GLU A 219 -4.59 -15.83 -11.51
CA GLU A 219 -4.32 -14.39 -11.52
C GLU A 219 -2.87 -14.09 -11.10
N GLU A 220 -2.31 -14.84 -10.15
CA GLU A 220 -0.90 -14.73 -9.77
C GLU A 220 0.05 -15.09 -10.92
N TYR A 221 -0.24 -16.18 -11.66
CA TYR A 221 0.54 -16.53 -12.84
C TYR A 221 0.43 -15.48 -13.95
N ASP A 222 -0.77 -14.93 -14.17
CA ASP A 222 -1.00 -13.85 -15.13
C ASP A 222 -0.21 -12.58 -14.74
N GLN A 223 -0.12 -12.26 -13.46
CA GLN A 223 0.70 -11.15 -12.96
C GLN A 223 2.20 -11.39 -13.20
N ILE A 224 2.69 -12.61 -13.05
CA ILE A 224 4.10 -12.93 -13.33
C ILE A 224 4.39 -12.79 -14.82
N LEU A 225 3.53 -13.31 -15.70
CA LEU A 225 3.67 -13.13 -17.15
C LEU A 225 3.63 -11.66 -17.55
N ARG A 226 2.74 -10.86 -16.94
CA ARG A 226 2.72 -9.41 -17.15
C ARG A 226 4.04 -8.77 -16.72
N LYS A 227 4.59 -9.16 -15.57
CA LYS A 227 5.85 -8.62 -15.06
C LYS A 227 7.04 -8.98 -15.97
N GLU A 228 7.09 -10.19 -16.51
CA GLU A 228 8.13 -10.57 -17.47
C GLU A 228 8.09 -9.72 -18.75
N LYS A 229 6.89 -9.50 -19.30
CA LYS A 229 6.71 -8.60 -20.46
C LYS A 229 7.22 -7.20 -20.14
N LEU A 230 6.86 -6.67 -18.97
CA LEU A 230 7.31 -5.35 -18.52
C LEU A 230 8.82 -5.27 -18.28
N ASN A 231 9.48 -6.36 -17.84
CA ASN A 231 10.94 -6.38 -17.72
C ASN A 231 11.62 -6.24 -19.09
N TYR A 232 11.11 -6.90 -20.13
CA TYR A 232 11.64 -6.73 -21.49
C TYR A 232 11.46 -5.29 -21.99
N ILE A 233 10.33 -4.66 -21.67
CA ILE A 233 10.09 -3.24 -21.94
C ILE A 233 11.05 -2.35 -21.14
N ASP A 234 11.35 -2.69 -19.88
CA ASP A 234 12.35 -1.98 -19.08
C ASP A 234 13.75 -2.06 -19.71
N GLU A 235 14.14 -3.20 -20.28
CA GLU A 235 15.41 -3.32 -21.01
C GLU A 235 15.46 -2.41 -22.24
N ILE A 236 14.36 -2.34 -23.03
CA ILE A 236 14.26 -1.42 -24.16
C ILE A 236 14.31 0.04 -23.69
N LEU A 237 13.57 0.36 -22.62
CA LEU A 237 13.55 1.69 -22.02
C LEU A 237 14.92 2.09 -21.49
N ASP A 238 15.67 1.18 -20.87
CA ASP A 238 17.04 1.40 -20.41
C ASP A 238 17.97 1.79 -21.58
N ILE A 239 17.83 1.12 -22.73
CA ILE A 239 18.60 1.43 -23.95
C ILE A 239 18.24 2.81 -24.50
N CYS A 240 16.94 3.12 -24.62
CA CYS A 240 16.49 4.43 -25.10
C CYS A 240 16.89 5.56 -24.12
N ALA A 241 16.83 5.27 -22.82
CA ALA A 241 17.12 6.22 -21.74
C ALA A 241 18.62 6.50 -21.52
N VAL A 242 19.55 5.85 -22.24
CA VAL A 242 21.00 6.14 -22.14
C VAL A 242 21.29 7.63 -22.33
N LYS A 243 20.56 8.29 -23.24
CA LYS A 243 20.70 9.73 -23.53
C LYS A 243 19.96 10.62 -22.52
N ARG A 244 19.30 10.03 -21.52
CA ARG A 244 18.37 10.66 -20.58
C ARG A 244 17.19 11.38 -21.24
N VAL A 245 16.92 11.05 -22.50
CA VAL A 245 15.80 11.58 -23.28
C VAL A 245 15.21 10.44 -24.10
N ILE A 246 13.89 10.28 -24.06
CA ILE A 246 13.13 9.41 -24.95
C ILE A 246 12.37 10.31 -25.93
N TYR A 247 12.61 10.10 -27.22
CA TYR A 247 12.00 10.88 -28.30
C TYR A 247 10.60 10.35 -28.65
N GLU A 248 9.80 11.17 -29.34
CA GLU A 248 8.41 10.86 -29.70
C GLU A 248 8.26 9.57 -30.51
N ASN A 249 9.19 9.34 -31.45
CA ASN A 249 9.18 8.13 -32.27
C ASN A 249 9.48 6.88 -31.41
N GLU A 250 10.44 6.98 -30.48
CA GLU A 250 10.77 5.90 -29.55
C GLU A 250 9.62 5.63 -28.59
N TYR A 251 9.00 6.68 -28.06
CA TYR A 251 7.81 6.58 -27.22
C TYR A 251 6.64 5.91 -27.94
N SER A 252 6.39 6.29 -29.20
CA SER A 252 5.29 5.73 -29.99
C SER A 252 5.51 4.24 -30.26
N ILE A 253 6.73 3.85 -30.65
CA ILE A 253 7.11 2.45 -30.88
C ILE A 253 7.00 1.64 -29.57
N ILE A 254 7.55 2.14 -28.46
CA ILE A 254 7.49 1.43 -27.17
C ILE A 254 6.04 1.29 -26.71
N LYS A 255 5.23 2.33 -26.88
CA LYS A 255 3.81 2.30 -26.56
C LYS A 255 3.04 1.29 -27.41
N GLU A 256 3.34 1.21 -28.71
CA GLU A 256 2.75 0.20 -29.60
C GLU A 256 3.13 -1.21 -29.16
N ILE A 257 4.40 -1.47 -28.82
CA ILE A 257 4.85 -2.78 -28.32
C ILE A 257 4.10 -3.16 -27.03
N ILE A 258 3.93 -2.23 -26.09
CA ILE A 258 3.19 -2.48 -24.85
C ILE A 258 1.71 -2.79 -25.14
N ILE A 259 1.09 -2.09 -26.10
CA ILE A 259 -0.30 -2.34 -26.50
C ILE A 259 -0.45 -3.70 -27.19
N GLU A 260 0.47 -4.05 -28.09
CA GLU A 260 0.53 -5.37 -28.74
C GLU A 260 0.70 -6.50 -27.71
N ASP A 261 1.39 -6.23 -26.60
CA ASP A 261 1.54 -7.15 -25.48
C ASP A 261 0.27 -7.32 -24.61
N GLY A 262 -0.80 -6.58 -24.93
CA GLY A 262 -2.13 -6.73 -24.34
C GLY A 262 -2.46 -5.75 -23.21
N PHE A 263 -1.70 -4.67 -23.06
CA PHE A 263 -1.97 -3.61 -22.09
C PHE A 263 -2.89 -2.53 -22.68
N LEU A 264 -3.63 -1.82 -21.82
CA LEU A 264 -4.46 -0.70 -22.25
C LEU A 264 -3.59 0.50 -22.66
N LYS A 265 -4.11 1.36 -23.53
CA LYS A 265 -3.40 2.55 -24.05
C LYS A 265 -3.00 3.51 -22.94
N GLU A 266 -3.83 3.63 -21.91
CA GLU A 266 -3.61 4.44 -20.72
C GLU A 266 -2.55 3.80 -19.82
N GLU A 267 -2.61 2.48 -19.60
CA GLU A 267 -1.63 1.74 -18.81
C GLU A 267 -0.22 1.81 -19.43
N ALA A 268 -0.12 1.73 -20.77
CA ALA A 268 1.14 1.88 -21.50
C ALA A 268 1.77 3.26 -21.27
N LYS A 269 0.94 4.31 -21.34
CA LYS A 269 1.38 5.70 -21.10
C LYS A 269 1.87 5.87 -19.66
N ASP A 270 1.08 5.42 -18.69
CA ASP A 270 1.41 5.53 -17.27
C ASP A 270 2.67 4.73 -16.91
N TYR A 271 2.89 3.58 -17.55
CA TYR A 271 4.07 2.76 -17.36
C TYR A 271 5.35 3.50 -17.81
N ILE A 272 5.36 4.01 -19.03
CA ILE A 272 6.50 4.73 -19.61
C ILE A 272 6.78 6.02 -18.81
N LEU A 273 5.74 6.79 -18.48
CA LEU A 273 5.88 7.99 -17.65
C LEU A 273 6.43 7.66 -16.25
N GLY A 274 5.93 6.59 -15.64
CA GLY A 274 6.41 6.11 -14.36
C GLY A 274 7.88 5.72 -14.42
N TYR A 275 8.32 5.05 -15.49
CA TYR A 275 9.73 4.75 -15.73
C TYR A 275 10.57 6.03 -15.85
N CYS A 276 10.13 7.01 -16.66
CA CYS A 276 10.82 8.27 -16.84
C CYS A 276 11.01 9.05 -15.52
N ILE A 277 9.98 9.08 -14.67
CA ILE A 277 10.04 9.73 -13.35
C ILE A 277 11.04 9.03 -12.43
N ARG A 278 10.98 7.69 -12.36
CA ARG A 278 11.89 6.90 -11.50
C ARG A 278 13.35 7.08 -11.89
N ASN A 279 13.63 7.11 -13.19
CA ASN A 279 14.99 7.12 -13.73
C ASN A 279 15.48 8.51 -14.16
N LYS A 280 14.68 9.57 -13.92
CA LYS A 280 15.00 10.98 -14.28
C LYS A 280 15.31 11.16 -15.78
N VAL A 281 14.47 10.57 -16.62
CA VAL A 281 14.55 10.61 -18.08
C VAL A 281 13.51 11.61 -18.60
N CYS A 282 13.89 12.48 -19.54
CA CYS A 282 12.98 13.43 -20.17
C CYS A 282 12.21 12.74 -21.31
N LEU A 283 10.90 12.89 -21.34
CA LEU A 283 10.08 12.44 -22.46
C LEU A 283 9.76 13.63 -23.38
N LEU A 284 10.11 13.55 -24.65
CA LEU A 284 9.78 14.54 -25.68
C LEU A 284 8.69 13.97 -26.59
N VAL A 285 7.42 14.27 -26.29
CA VAL A 285 6.29 13.96 -27.18
C VAL A 285 5.77 15.28 -27.75
N GLY A 286 5.60 15.35 -29.07
CA GLY A 286 4.85 16.42 -29.72
C GLY A 286 3.48 16.57 -29.10
N GLU A 287 3.19 17.77 -28.61
CA GLU A 287 2.00 18.19 -27.86
C GLU A 287 1.94 17.76 -26.37
N GLU A 288 2.37 18.72 -25.54
CA GLU A 288 2.15 18.89 -24.11
C GLU A 288 2.15 17.63 -23.22
N ILE A 289 3.32 17.22 -22.75
CA ILE A 289 3.61 17.10 -21.30
C ILE A 289 5.10 17.38 -21.12
N ASN A 290 5.42 18.61 -20.72
CA ASN A 290 6.75 18.99 -20.31
C ASN A 290 7.05 18.34 -18.95
N SER A 291 7.99 17.40 -18.91
CA SER A 291 8.47 16.74 -17.68
C SER A 291 9.13 17.71 -16.68
N LYS A 292 9.30 19.00 -17.03
CA LYS A 292 9.61 20.09 -16.09
C LYS A 292 8.39 20.76 -15.43
N GLY A 293 7.21 20.69 -16.04
CA GLY A 293 6.00 21.39 -15.57
C GLY A 293 5.36 20.85 -14.29
N TYR A 294 5.76 19.65 -13.85
CA TYR A 294 5.24 19.02 -12.62
C TYR A 294 6.04 19.40 -11.36
N MET A 295 7.29 19.88 -11.51
CA MET A 295 8.14 20.27 -10.38
C MET A 295 8.07 21.77 -10.07
N GLU A 296 7.82 22.63 -11.06
CA GLU A 296 7.85 24.09 -10.87
C GLU A 296 6.53 24.68 -10.35
N LYS A 297 5.38 24.01 -10.51
CA LYS A 297 4.07 24.51 -10.04
C LYS A 297 3.83 24.49 -8.52
N ASN A 298 4.79 24.01 -7.72
CA ASN A 298 4.72 24.07 -6.24
C ASN A 298 5.72 25.06 -5.61
N ALA A 299 6.46 25.83 -6.40
CA ALA A 299 7.45 26.80 -5.89
C ALA A 299 7.10 28.28 -6.16
N GLU A 300 6.25 28.59 -7.15
CA GLU A 300 5.92 29.99 -7.52
C GLU A 300 4.48 30.40 -7.18
N LYS A 301 4.05 30.05 -5.96
CA LYS A 301 3.09 30.87 -5.21
C LYS A 301 3.88 31.67 -4.17
N ASN A 302 4.56 32.72 -4.61
CA ASN A 302 4.76 33.98 -3.87
C ASN A 302 5.83 34.84 -4.57
N GLN A 303 5.40 36.04 -4.96
CA GLN A 303 6.18 37.20 -5.41
C GLN A 303 6.26 37.44 -6.93
N VAL A 304 5.71 38.62 -7.30
CA VAL A 304 5.91 39.38 -8.55
C VAL A 304 5.11 38.82 -9.74
N GLU A 305 4.15 39.48 -10.39
CA GLU A 305 3.99 40.89 -10.69
C GLU A 305 2.54 41.19 -11.09
N ALA A 306 1.95 42.22 -10.48
CA ALA A 306 0.88 42.97 -11.11
C ALA A 306 1.52 43.82 -12.21
N THR A 307 1.18 43.61 -13.48
CA THR A 307 0.84 44.64 -14.49
C THR A 307 0.81 44.06 -15.91
N LYS A 308 -0.08 44.65 -16.73
CA LYS A 308 -0.24 44.54 -18.19
C LYS A 308 -1.24 43.50 -18.73
N ASN A 309 -2.51 43.86 -18.60
CA ASN A 309 -3.50 43.64 -19.68
C ASN A 309 -3.39 44.77 -20.71
N LYS A 310 -3.18 44.44 -21.98
CA LYS A 310 -3.87 45.02 -23.15
C LYS A 310 -3.42 44.39 -24.47
N ALA A 311 -4.43 44.09 -25.31
CA ALA A 311 -4.42 43.95 -26.79
C ALA A 311 -3.77 42.66 -27.35
N ASP A 312 -4.29 41.92 -28.32
CA ASP A 312 -5.35 42.02 -29.35
C ASP A 312 -5.99 40.60 -29.49
N GLY A 313 -7.22 40.30 -29.96
CA GLY A 313 -8.02 40.87 -31.03
C GLY A 313 -7.88 40.08 -32.34
N TYR A 314 -8.51 38.89 -32.51
CA TYR A 314 -8.90 38.27 -33.81
C TYR A 314 -9.94 37.17 -33.57
N LYS A 315 -11.21 37.35 -33.91
CA LYS A 315 -11.92 37.15 -35.21
C LYS A 315 -12.40 35.70 -35.44
N TYR A 316 -13.73 35.61 -35.55
CA TYR A 316 -14.55 34.49 -35.99
C TYR A 316 -14.10 33.90 -37.34
N ASN A 317 -14.39 32.61 -37.51
CA ASN A 317 -15.00 32.08 -38.73
C ASN A 317 -15.95 30.94 -38.34
N GLU A 318 -17.24 31.19 -38.52
CA GLU A 318 -18.26 30.18 -38.79
C GLU A 318 -18.18 29.84 -40.29
N ASP A 319 -18.40 28.58 -40.66
CA ASP A 319 -19.04 28.24 -41.93
C ASP A 319 -19.54 26.77 -41.95
N PHE A 320 -20.87 26.65 -42.17
CA PHE A 320 -21.68 25.63 -42.86
C PHE A 320 -21.87 24.20 -42.30
N ILE A 321 -23.07 23.86 -41.76
CA ILE A 321 -24.34 23.30 -42.35
C ILE A 321 -24.31 21.75 -42.49
N GLU A 322 -25.01 20.98 -41.63
CA GLU A 322 -26.40 20.43 -41.75
C GLU A 322 -26.50 19.37 -42.88
N VAL A 323 -27.04 18.13 -42.75
CA VAL A 323 -28.36 17.61 -42.36
C VAL A 323 -28.16 16.06 -42.33
N THR A 324 -28.69 15.24 -41.42
CA THR A 324 -30.00 14.56 -41.56
C THR A 324 -30.44 13.91 -40.25
N LYS A 325 -31.71 14.17 -39.94
CA LYS A 325 -32.58 13.50 -38.96
C LYS A 325 -32.95 12.11 -39.47
N ASP A 326 -33.17 11.14 -38.58
CA ASP A 326 -34.56 10.72 -38.32
C ASP A 326 -34.73 9.98 -36.96
N PRO A 327 -35.86 10.19 -36.27
CA PRO A 327 -36.19 9.69 -34.93
C PRO A 327 -37.19 8.53 -34.96
N LEU A 328 -37.38 7.85 -33.82
CA LEU A 328 -38.55 7.07 -33.33
C LEU A 328 -37.96 6.24 -32.16
N ILE A 329 -38.40 6.31 -30.90
CA ILE A 329 -39.73 6.02 -30.38
C ILE A 329 -39.97 6.77 -29.05
N TYR A 330 -41.23 7.07 -28.85
CA TYR A 330 -41.86 8.01 -27.96
C TYR A 330 -42.38 7.32 -26.68
N LYS A 331 -42.25 8.00 -25.54
CA LYS A 331 -43.20 8.11 -24.39
C LYS A 331 -43.72 6.88 -23.62
N GLN A 332 -43.53 6.93 -22.29
CA GLN A 332 -44.55 7.09 -21.22
C GLN A 332 -43.81 6.96 -19.87
N ASN A 333 -43.89 7.82 -18.86
CA ASN A 333 -45.00 8.62 -18.34
C ASN A 333 -44.52 9.94 -17.72
N LYS A 334 -45.30 10.99 -17.94
CA LYS A 334 -45.19 12.32 -17.33
C LYS A 334 -46.53 12.65 -16.69
N SER A 335 -46.54 12.99 -15.41
CA SER A 335 -47.66 13.57 -14.63
C SER A 335 -47.11 13.75 -13.20
N ASN A 336 -46.96 14.92 -12.58
CA ASN A 336 -47.75 16.15 -12.59
C ASN A 336 -46.93 17.42 -12.25
N TYR A 337 -47.55 18.57 -12.54
CA TYR A 337 -47.31 19.95 -12.12
C TYR A 337 -46.57 20.91 -13.08
N THR A 338 -47.41 21.64 -13.82
CA THR A 338 -47.15 22.94 -14.46
C THR A 338 -47.62 24.08 -13.55
N LYS A 339 -46.77 25.09 -13.33
CA LYS A 339 -46.99 26.52 -13.67
C LYS A 339 -45.98 27.43 -12.97
N ALA A 340 -45.07 28.01 -13.76
CA ALA A 340 -44.72 29.43 -13.74
C ALA A 340 -43.81 29.71 -14.95
N GLU A 341 -44.28 30.56 -15.85
CA GLU A 341 -43.60 30.96 -17.09
C GLU A 341 -42.54 32.04 -16.87
N ASN A 342 -41.57 32.03 -17.78
CA ASN A 342 -40.72 33.15 -18.24
C ASN A 342 -39.64 33.69 -17.30
N ARG A 343 -38.46 33.08 -17.38
CA ARG A 343 -37.13 33.74 -17.46
C ARG A 343 -36.14 32.81 -18.17
N GLY A 344 -35.17 33.42 -18.86
CA GLY A 344 -34.38 32.85 -19.96
C GLY A 344 -33.80 31.45 -19.75
N LYS A 345 -33.86 30.66 -20.82
CA LYS A 345 -33.16 29.38 -20.94
C LYS A 345 -31.65 29.61 -21.01
N GLU A 346 -30.99 29.57 -19.87
CA GLU A 346 -29.59 29.15 -19.80
C GLU A 346 -29.53 27.62 -19.69
N ASN A 347 -28.70 27.02 -20.53
CA ASN A 347 -28.31 25.61 -20.49
C ASN A 347 -27.89 25.21 -19.06
N THR A 348 -28.77 24.53 -18.32
CA THR A 348 -28.50 24.02 -16.96
C THR A 348 -28.65 22.50 -16.83
N GLU A 349 -28.91 21.78 -17.93
CA GLU A 349 -29.31 20.36 -17.88
C GLU A 349 -28.16 19.33 -17.85
N THR A 350 -26.92 19.71 -17.55
CA THR A 350 -25.80 18.73 -17.46
C THR A 350 -24.88 18.85 -16.24
N GLN A 351 -25.11 19.80 -15.32
CA GLN A 351 -24.24 19.95 -14.14
C GLN A 351 -24.66 19.16 -12.90
N SER A 352 -25.93 18.72 -12.79
CA SER A 352 -26.44 18.03 -11.59
C SER A 352 -25.69 16.70 -11.30
N TYR A 353 -25.33 15.94 -12.33
CA TYR A 353 -24.71 14.61 -12.18
C TYR A 353 -23.28 14.62 -11.64
N LYS A 354 -22.57 15.76 -11.66
CA LYS A 354 -21.16 15.81 -11.24
C LYS A 354 -20.98 15.76 -9.72
N HIS A 355 -22.07 15.92 -8.98
CA HIS A 355 -22.04 16.09 -7.52
C HIS A 355 -22.65 14.92 -6.74
N GLU A 356 -23.23 13.92 -7.41
CA GLU A 356 -23.91 12.80 -6.76
C GLU A 356 -22.96 11.61 -6.48
N VAL A 357 -23.25 10.83 -5.44
CA VAL A 357 -22.57 9.53 -5.25
C VAL A 357 -23.01 8.52 -6.31
N TYR A 358 -22.12 7.58 -6.65
CA TYR A 358 -22.42 6.49 -7.58
C TYR A 358 -21.86 5.16 -7.04
N ASP A 359 -22.29 4.04 -7.63
CA ASP A 359 -21.94 2.68 -7.22
C ASP A 359 -22.20 2.41 -5.72
N VAL A 360 -23.41 2.72 -5.25
CA VAL A 360 -23.82 2.41 -3.86
C VAL A 360 -23.96 0.91 -3.69
N LEU A 361 -23.19 0.33 -2.77
CA LEU A 361 -23.17 -1.10 -2.48
C LEU A 361 -23.32 -1.35 -0.98
N THR A 362 -23.95 -2.47 -0.63
CA THR A 362 -24.09 -2.92 0.76
C THR A 362 -23.34 -4.24 0.98
N LYS A 363 -22.77 -4.40 2.17
CA LYS A 363 -22.25 -5.67 2.66
C LYS A 363 -22.80 -5.94 4.05
N VAL A 364 -23.61 -6.98 4.16
CA VAL A 364 -24.17 -7.45 5.43
C VAL A 364 -23.22 -8.38 6.17
N GLY A 365 -23.27 -8.34 7.49
CA GLY A 365 -22.75 -9.37 8.37
C GLY A 365 -23.61 -9.53 9.62
N ASP A 366 -23.03 -10.13 10.66
CA ASP A 366 -23.70 -10.31 11.94
C ASP A 366 -23.82 -8.97 12.68
N ARG A 367 -25.06 -8.45 12.79
CA ARG A 367 -25.39 -7.18 13.45
C ARG A 367 -24.64 -5.96 12.89
N TYR A 368 -24.31 -5.99 11.60
CA TYR A 368 -23.86 -4.80 10.91
C TYR A 368 -24.28 -4.77 9.43
N ILE A 369 -24.48 -3.56 8.92
CA ILE A 369 -24.57 -3.27 7.49
C ILE A 369 -23.47 -2.29 7.16
N LYS A 370 -22.65 -2.62 6.17
CA LYS A 370 -21.63 -1.72 5.65
C LYS A 370 -22.06 -1.18 4.30
N VAL A 371 -22.25 0.13 4.22
CA VAL A 371 -22.66 0.86 3.01
C VAL A 371 -21.42 1.52 2.40
N TYR A 372 -21.22 1.36 1.10
CA TYR A 372 -20.11 1.91 0.33
C TYR A 372 -20.63 2.71 -0.85
N TRP A 373 -19.85 3.68 -1.30
CA TRP A 373 -20.13 4.46 -2.50
C TRP A 373 -18.84 5.04 -3.08
N LYS A 374 -18.90 5.57 -4.31
CA LYS A 374 -17.82 6.36 -4.89
C LYS A 374 -18.10 7.86 -4.74
N ASN A 375 -17.09 8.59 -4.26
CA ASN A 375 -17.21 10.02 -4.00
C ASN A 375 -17.21 10.84 -5.32
N PRO A 376 -18.05 11.88 -5.41
CA PRO A 376 -17.94 12.89 -6.47
C PRO A 376 -16.66 13.73 -6.33
N THR A 377 -16.27 14.42 -7.40
CA THR A 377 -14.95 15.08 -7.55
C THR A 377 -14.78 16.37 -6.74
N ILE A 378 -15.85 16.89 -6.14
CA ILE A 378 -15.91 18.25 -5.55
C ILE A 378 -15.84 18.14 -4.03
N PRO A 379 -15.27 19.11 -3.29
CA PRO A 379 -15.25 19.06 -1.83
C PRO A 379 -16.68 19.04 -1.27
N HIS A 380 -17.02 17.92 -0.65
CA HIS A 380 -18.30 17.68 0.01
C HIS A 380 -18.09 16.96 1.34
N TYR A 381 -19.15 16.93 2.15
CA TYR A 381 -19.35 15.89 3.15
C TYR A 381 -20.65 15.16 2.83
N ILE A 382 -20.75 13.94 3.31
CA ILE A 382 -21.83 13.01 2.99
C ILE A 382 -22.63 12.78 4.25
N GLU A 383 -23.94 12.91 4.14
CA GLU A 383 -24.89 12.52 5.16
C GLU A 383 -25.51 11.17 4.80
N VAL A 384 -25.46 10.23 5.73
CA VAL A 384 -26.13 8.94 5.61
C VAL A 384 -27.29 8.90 6.59
N TRP A 385 -28.48 8.64 6.07
CA TRP A 385 -29.72 8.51 6.82
C TRP A 385 -30.20 7.06 6.76
N LYS A 386 -30.77 6.54 7.83
CA LYS A 386 -31.34 5.19 7.92
C LYS A 386 -32.79 5.21 8.37
N LYS A 387 -33.57 4.26 7.86
CA LYS A 387 -34.91 3.94 8.34
C LYS A 387 -35.09 2.42 8.40
N GLU A 388 -35.69 1.93 9.48
CA GLU A 388 -36.01 0.51 9.65
C GLU A 388 -37.27 0.18 8.84
N GLY A 389 -37.24 -0.92 8.09
CA GLY A 389 -38.36 -1.43 7.28
C GLY A 389 -38.63 -0.67 5.98
N ASP A 390 -38.02 0.48 5.75
CA ASP A 390 -38.29 1.35 4.59
C ASP A 390 -37.06 2.20 4.19
N ILE A 391 -37.10 2.83 3.02
CA ILE A 391 -36.06 3.73 2.51
C ILE A 391 -36.35 5.17 2.94
N PRO A 392 -35.38 5.91 3.52
CA PRO A 392 -35.51 7.35 3.74
C PRO A 392 -35.75 8.10 2.41
N MET A 393 -36.83 8.88 2.33
CA MET A 393 -37.19 9.62 1.10
C MET A 393 -36.54 11.01 1.01
N PHE A 394 -36.21 11.61 2.15
CA PHE A 394 -35.60 12.94 2.22
C PHE A 394 -34.74 13.09 3.48
N ARG A 395 -33.95 14.16 3.53
CA ARG A 395 -33.12 14.51 4.69
C ARG A 395 -34.01 14.74 5.90
N GLY A 396 -33.82 13.97 6.97
CA GLY A 396 -34.70 13.98 8.14
C GLY A 396 -35.70 12.82 8.22
N ASP A 397 -35.92 12.07 7.14
CA ASP A 397 -36.81 10.90 7.14
C ASP A 397 -36.09 9.66 7.69
N GLY A 398 -35.92 9.60 9.01
CA GLY A 398 -35.23 8.53 9.71
C GLY A 398 -34.12 9.06 10.61
N GLN A 399 -33.16 8.19 10.94
CA GLN A 399 -32.04 8.50 11.82
C GLN A 399 -30.80 8.86 11.00
N LEU A 400 -30.20 10.02 11.28
CA LEU A 400 -28.87 10.35 10.76
C LEU A 400 -27.82 9.47 11.46
N ILE A 401 -27.12 8.66 10.68
CA ILE A 401 -26.11 7.72 11.21
C ILE A 401 -24.69 8.26 11.08
N ALA A 402 -24.42 9.07 10.07
CA ALA A 402 -23.08 9.63 9.85
C ALA A 402 -23.10 10.95 9.07
N LYS A 403 -22.18 11.85 9.44
CA LYS A 403 -21.66 12.93 8.60
C LYS A 403 -20.19 12.68 8.33
N THR A 404 -19.80 12.34 7.10
CA THR A 404 -18.45 11.85 6.81
C THR A 404 -17.92 12.32 5.47
N LYS A 405 -16.60 12.34 5.30
CA LYS A 405 -15.94 12.46 3.98
C LYS A 405 -15.50 11.10 3.43
N ALA A 406 -15.67 10.05 4.22
CA ALA A 406 -15.32 8.69 3.84
C ALA A 406 -16.22 8.18 2.71
N MET A 407 -15.76 7.14 2.03
CA MET A 407 -16.49 6.44 0.97
C MET A 407 -17.32 5.26 1.49
N GLU A 408 -17.43 5.14 2.82
CA GLU A 408 -18.15 4.06 3.48
C GLU A 408 -18.63 4.45 4.88
N VAL A 409 -19.70 3.81 5.34
CA VAL A 409 -20.20 3.83 6.72
C VAL A 409 -20.54 2.40 7.16
N ILE A 410 -20.16 2.06 8.39
CA ILE A 410 -20.57 0.81 9.04
C ILE A 410 -21.63 1.13 10.08
N ASP A 411 -22.81 0.58 9.89
CA ASP A 411 -23.91 0.70 10.83
C ASP A 411 -23.99 -0.56 11.69
N TYR A 412 -23.63 -0.41 12.97
CA TYR A 412 -23.73 -1.45 13.99
C TYR A 412 -25.04 -1.38 14.79
N GLN A 413 -25.91 -0.39 14.53
CA GLN A 413 -27.20 -0.21 15.20
C GLN A 413 -28.31 -0.91 14.40
N VAL A 414 -28.09 -2.18 14.07
CA VAL A 414 -29.00 -3.02 13.26
C VAL A 414 -29.14 -4.39 13.89
N GLU A 415 -30.30 -5.02 13.70
CA GLU A 415 -30.59 -6.36 14.19
C GLU A 415 -30.69 -7.35 13.03
N ASN A 416 -30.17 -8.57 13.23
CA ASN A 416 -30.27 -9.62 12.23
C ASN A 416 -31.74 -9.93 11.91
N GLY A 417 -32.04 -10.11 10.63
CA GLY A 417 -33.39 -10.40 10.14
C GLY A 417 -34.29 -9.17 9.96
N LYS A 418 -33.87 -7.97 10.40
CA LYS A 418 -34.58 -6.72 10.12
C LYS A 418 -34.00 -6.01 8.91
N THR A 419 -34.85 -5.47 8.04
CA THR A 419 -34.42 -4.72 6.85
C THR A 419 -34.24 -3.26 7.19
N TYR A 420 -33.19 -2.65 6.66
CA TYR A 420 -32.90 -1.23 6.82
C TYR A 420 -32.65 -0.58 5.46
N GLY A 421 -33.32 0.55 5.21
CA GLY A 421 -33.06 1.41 4.07
C GLY A 421 -32.12 2.55 4.44
N TYR A 422 -31.29 2.95 3.49
CA TYR A 422 -30.29 4.00 3.62
C TYR A 422 -30.44 5.04 2.51
N LEU A 423 -30.29 6.32 2.85
CA LEU A 423 -30.19 7.44 1.90
C LEU A 423 -28.84 8.13 2.11
N ILE A 424 -28.08 8.23 1.03
CA ILE A 424 -26.75 8.83 0.99
C ILE A 424 -26.86 10.14 0.21
N LYS A 425 -26.71 11.27 0.89
CA LYS A 425 -26.75 12.61 0.29
C LYS A 425 -25.40 13.30 0.34
N VAL A 426 -25.03 13.96 -0.75
CA VAL A 426 -23.84 14.80 -0.81
C VAL A 426 -24.22 16.22 -0.43
N ILE A 427 -23.55 16.78 0.57
CA ILE A 427 -23.67 18.18 0.97
C ILE A 427 -22.43 18.92 0.53
N TYR A 428 -22.61 19.96 -0.28
CA TYR A 428 -21.52 20.78 -0.80
C TYR A 428 -21.82 22.26 -0.63
N THR A 429 -20.76 23.07 -0.58
CA THR A 429 -20.88 24.52 -0.43
C THR A 429 -20.55 25.20 -1.75
N LYS A 430 -21.44 26.07 -2.23
CA LYS A 430 -21.21 26.95 -3.38
C LYS A 430 -21.64 28.36 -2.97
N ASP A 431 -20.80 29.36 -3.21
CA ASP A 431 -21.09 30.76 -2.86
C ASP A 431 -21.49 30.96 -1.38
N ASN A 432 -20.79 30.28 -0.46
CA ASN A 432 -21.07 30.24 0.98
C ASN A 432 -22.48 29.73 1.37
N LYS A 433 -23.20 29.06 0.47
CA LYS A 433 -24.47 28.38 0.74
C LYS A 433 -24.30 26.88 0.61
N GLU A 434 -24.93 26.13 1.51
CA GLU A 434 -24.98 24.67 1.42
C GLU A 434 -26.08 24.24 0.44
N TYR A 435 -25.74 23.26 -0.39
CA TYR A 435 -26.63 22.59 -1.31
C TYR A 435 -26.56 21.09 -1.05
N GLU A 436 -27.66 20.40 -1.30
CA GLU A 436 -27.76 18.95 -1.19
C GLU A 436 -28.14 18.32 -2.53
N THR A 437 -27.66 17.11 -2.77
CA THR A 437 -28.05 16.31 -3.93
C THR A 437 -29.39 15.59 -3.71
N GLU A 438 -29.93 14.96 -4.75
CA GLU A 438 -31.13 14.11 -4.63
C GLU A 438 -30.85 12.92 -3.70
N GLY A 439 -29.62 12.42 -3.74
CA GLY A 439 -29.13 11.31 -2.96
C GLY A 439 -29.36 9.97 -3.66
N ARG A 440 -28.65 8.96 -3.17
CA ARG A 440 -28.82 7.56 -3.61
C ARG A 440 -29.31 6.71 -2.46
N THR A 441 -30.14 5.73 -2.79
CA THR A 441 -30.72 4.84 -1.80
C THR A 441 -30.27 3.40 -1.98
N CYS A 442 -30.22 2.65 -0.89
CA CYS A 442 -30.02 1.20 -0.89
C CYS A 442 -30.74 0.60 0.33
N PHE A 443 -30.93 -0.71 0.34
CA PHE A 443 -31.55 -1.41 1.47
C PHE A 443 -30.91 -2.79 1.63
N ASP A 444 -30.80 -3.28 2.87
CA ASP A 444 -30.28 -4.63 3.13
C ASP A 444 -30.76 -5.17 4.49
N THR A 445 -30.55 -6.47 4.72
CA THR A 445 -30.97 -7.20 5.94
C THR A 445 -29.75 -7.90 6.54
N PRO A 446 -29.29 -7.55 7.76
CA PRO A 446 -28.17 -8.22 8.40
C PRO A 446 -28.52 -9.68 8.66
N LYS A 447 -27.53 -10.57 8.54
CA LYS A 447 -27.72 -12.02 8.66
C LYS A 447 -26.94 -12.52 9.86
N ALA A 448 -27.62 -13.32 10.68
CA ALA A 448 -26.96 -14.07 11.75
C ALA A 448 -25.85 -14.94 11.15
N PRO A 449 -24.74 -15.16 11.89
CA PRO A 449 -23.73 -16.10 11.47
C PRO A 449 -24.44 -17.43 11.27
N LYS A 450 -24.22 -18.06 10.11
CA LYS A 450 -24.68 -19.44 9.93
C LYS A 450 -24.04 -20.22 11.06
N ASN A 451 -24.85 -20.85 11.91
CA ASN A 451 -24.35 -21.84 12.86
C ASN A 451 -23.64 -22.86 11.99
N ILE A 452 -22.31 -22.80 11.98
CA ILE A 452 -21.50 -23.84 11.39
C ILE A 452 -21.65 -24.95 12.42
N ASP A 453 -22.54 -25.91 12.16
CA ASP A 453 -22.60 -27.13 12.94
C ASP A 453 -21.16 -27.66 13.04
N GLU A 454 -20.62 -27.69 14.26
CA GLU A 454 -19.22 -28.01 14.58
C GLU A 454 -18.84 -29.47 14.29
N THR A 455 -19.62 -30.17 13.47
CA THR A 455 -19.41 -31.57 13.09
C THR A 455 -19.26 -31.68 11.57
N ASN A 456 -18.06 -31.37 11.04
CA ASN A 456 -17.33 -32.30 10.14
C ASN A 456 -16.11 -31.75 9.39
N ASP A 457 -15.74 -30.47 9.46
CA ASP A 457 -14.69 -29.94 8.55
C ASP A 457 -13.33 -29.60 9.19
N TYR A 458 -13.02 -30.17 10.36
CA TYR A 458 -11.69 -30.10 11.01
C TYR A 458 -10.87 -31.39 10.81
N LYS A 459 -10.73 -31.87 9.57
CA LYS A 459 -9.67 -32.86 9.23
C LYS A 459 -8.67 -32.25 8.25
N GLU A 460 -7.41 -32.52 8.55
CA GLU A 460 -6.18 -32.12 7.85
C GLU A 460 -5.69 -30.69 8.10
N TYR A 461 -4.91 -30.50 9.17
CA TYR A 461 -3.50 -30.09 9.08
C TYR A 461 -2.83 -30.33 10.45
N THR A 462 -2.58 -31.59 10.79
CA THR A 462 -1.59 -31.95 11.82
C THR A 462 -0.39 -32.64 11.18
N TYR A 463 0.74 -31.97 11.37
CA TYR A 463 2.10 -32.33 11.02
C TYR A 463 2.45 -33.76 11.50
N ASN A 464 2.49 -34.73 10.60
CA ASN A 464 2.97 -36.08 10.91
C ASN A 464 4.51 -36.08 10.93
N LYS A 465 5.06 -35.91 12.13
CA LYS A 465 6.44 -36.30 12.46
C LYS A 465 6.38 -37.71 13.03
N ASN A 466 6.44 -38.72 12.17
CA ASN A 466 6.74 -40.09 12.59
C ASN A 466 7.94 -40.63 11.82
N VAL A 467 8.99 -40.81 12.61
CA VAL A 467 10.19 -41.59 12.37
C VAL A 467 9.79 -43.05 12.33
N SER A 468 10.13 -43.75 11.26
CA SER A 468 10.28 -45.21 11.28
C SER A 468 11.41 -45.61 10.33
N SER A 469 12.54 -45.89 10.96
CA SER A 469 13.42 -47.04 10.73
C SER A 469 13.47 -47.63 9.31
N SER A 470 14.60 -47.43 8.65
CA SER A 470 15.18 -48.44 7.75
C SER A 470 16.69 -48.50 7.97
N GLN A 471 17.14 -49.55 8.66
CA GLN A 471 18.52 -50.01 8.65
C GLN A 471 18.88 -50.47 7.23
N SER A 472 19.90 -49.87 6.60
CA SER A 472 20.82 -50.60 5.74
C SER A 472 22.13 -49.82 5.49
N ARG A 473 23.21 -50.37 6.06
CA ARG A 473 24.61 -50.40 5.57
C ARG A 473 25.05 -49.41 4.48
N ASN A 474 25.96 -48.50 4.85
CA ASN A 474 27.26 -48.27 4.21
C ASN A 474 28.02 -47.18 5.00
N LYS A 475 28.89 -47.55 5.95
CA LYS A 475 30.36 -47.63 5.78
C LYS A 475 30.97 -46.45 5.02
N GLY A 476 31.60 -45.54 5.77
CA GLY A 476 32.72 -44.74 5.30
C GLY A 476 32.64 -43.25 5.61
N LYS A 477 33.58 -42.80 6.46
CA LYS A 477 34.04 -41.41 6.66
C LYS A 477 33.21 -40.55 7.62
N ASN A 478 33.59 -40.59 8.90
CA ASN A 478 33.52 -39.44 9.80
C ASN A 478 34.53 -39.60 10.94
N THR A 479 35.82 -39.47 10.61
CA THR A 479 36.91 -39.24 11.57
C THR A 479 37.40 -37.81 11.38
N PHE A 480 36.73 -36.84 12.00
CA PHE A 480 37.30 -35.50 12.19
C PHE A 480 36.66 -34.71 13.35
N PHE A 481 35.44 -35.05 13.78
CA PHE A 481 34.72 -34.27 14.81
C PHE A 481 34.80 -34.80 16.25
N GLU A 482 35.35 -36.00 16.49
CA GLU A 482 35.50 -36.55 17.85
C GLU A 482 36.86 -36.30 18.53
N ARG A 483 37.79 -35.58 17.87
CA ARG A 483 39.10 -35.23 18.48
C ARG A 483 39.17 -33.83 19.09
N ALA A 484 38.12 -33.01 19.01
CA ALA A 484 38.13 -31.65 19.55
C ALA A 484 37.44 -31.50 20.92
N LYS A 485 36.81 -32.56 21.45
CA LYS A 485 36.03 -32.52 22.70
C LYS A 485 36.77 -33.08 23.93
N SER A 486 37.98 -33.62 23.77
CA SER A 486 38.80 -34.16 24.87
C SER A 486 39.99 -33.29 25.28
N PHE A 487 40.05 -32.00 24.88
CA PHE A 487 41.21 -31.15 25.13
C PHE A 487 40.98 -29.94 26.06
N PHE A 488 39.78 -29.78 26.65
CA PHE A 488 39.53 -28.69 27.63
C PHE A 488 38.60 -29.11 28.79
N GLN A 489 38.82 -30.30 29.34
CA GLN A 489 38.38 -30.63 30.70
C GLN A 489 39.53 -31.35 31.41
N GLY A 490 40.22 -30.58 32.23
CA GLY A 490 41.42 -30.98 32.94
C GLY A 490 42.47 -29.89 32.81
N TRP A 491 42.34 -28.85 33.62
CA TRP A 491 43.39 -28.33 34.49
C TRP A 491 42.73 -27.35 35.48
N VAL A 492 43.24 -27.45 36.71
CA VAL A 492 42.82 -26.85 37.98
C VAL A 492 42.78 -25.33 37.94
#